data_AF-A0A7W0NX75-F1
#
_entry.id   AF-A0A7W0NX75-F1
#
_cell.length_a   1.000
_cell.length_b   1.000
_cell.length_c   1.000
_cell.angle_alpha   90.00
_cell.angle_beta   90.00
_cell.angle_gamma   90.00
#
_symmetry.space_group_name_H-M   'P 1'
#
loop_
_entity.id
_entity.type
_entity.pdbx_description
1 polymer ?
#
loop_
_entity_poly.entity_id
_entity_poly.type
_entity_poly.pdbx_seq_one_letter_code
_entity_poly.pdbx_strand_id
1 'polypeptide(L)'
;MPYPIEHSVPVVSDASPHYPNFCSVHTNSMPDFENRRLWDDVVHPFFLIIGAYISSFGPFILVLVIGFYFVLSSATSEMEAFQANVAKIPGTPYYDTQRTVEQSEQVQGVLGDISDKSPARVEATEGVVPGDTSVSPGEREARQQVELWATAQESRRQNLEAVGGKKPETQAIKSEAMVQGFLNLAAPLVIVGTIFFLWGVFYFPAACAVAGATRSFTASVNPLVGLATIKRLGGAYARILLMSIALVAASIVVGLIAGAILSPFDLPGFGNLPARAIGAVIGFYLSVVFSCILGYAIFKNADKLEFHS
;
A
#
# COMPACT_ATOMS: atom_id res chain seq x y z
N MET A 1 -26.27 -99.96 -22.03
CA MET A 1 -25.19 -100.85 -21.54
C MET A 1 -24.11 -100.87 -22.61
N PRO A 2 -22.79 -100.80 -22.33
CA PRO A 2 -22.06 -100.58 -21.07
C PRO A 2 -21.16 -99.31 -21.10
N TYR A 3 -20.75 -98.83 -19.93
CA TYR A 3 -19.50 -98.07 -19.67
C TYR A 3 -18.48 -99.05 -19.05
N PRO A 4 -17.25 -98.67 -18.67
CA PRO A 4 -16.21 -97.76 -19.22
C PRO A 4 -14.87 -98.53 -19.44
N ILE A 5 -13.71 -97.95 -19.79
CA ILE A 5 -12.63 -97.55 -18.86
C ILE A 5 -11.37 -97.09 -19.66
N GLU A 6 -10.77 -95.96 -19.21
CA GLU A 6 -9.36 -95.52 -19.30
C GLU A 6 -8.70 -95.14 -20.65
N HIS A 7 -7.82 -94.13 -20.78
CA HIS A 7 -7.08 -93.29 -19.82
C HIS A 7 -6.86 -91.91 -20.44
N SER A 8 -7.21 -90.85 -19.70
CA SER A 8 -6.86 -89.47 -19.99
C SER A 8 -5.42 -89.17 -19.53
N VAL A 9 -4.57 -88.71 -20.45
CA VAL A 9 -3.32 -88.01 -20.10
C VAL A 9 -3.58 -86.50 -20.28
N PRO A 10 -3.76 -85.72 -19.20
CA PRO A 10 -3.59 -84.28 -19.30
C PRO A 10 -2.10 -83.93 -19.20
N VAL A 11 -1.62 -83.27 -20.24
CA VAL A 11 -0.38 -82.50 -20.28
C VAL A 11 -0.33 -81.62 -19.05
N VAL A 12 0.71 -81.80 -18.24
CA VAL A 12 1.06 -80.92 -17.11
C VAL A 12 1.34 -79.53 -17.69
N SER A 13 0.35 -78.65 -17.56
CA SER A 13 0.53 -77.22 -17.67
C SER A 13 1.40 -76.81 -16.49
N ASP A 14 2.59 -76.26 -16.77
CA ASP A 14 3.46 -75.60 -15.80
C ASP A 14 2.72 -74.42 -15.15
N ALA A 15 1.92 -74.73 -14.13
CA ALA A 15 1.44 -73.79 -13.15
C ALA A 15 2.56 -73.61 -12.13
N SER A 16 3.51 -72.73 -12.45
CA SER A 16 4.40 -72.18 -11.43
C SER A 16 3.52 -71.42 -10.43
N PRO A 17 3.49 -71.81 -9.14
CA PRO A 17 2.88 -70.98 -8.13
C PRO A 17 3.78 -69.76 -7.95
N HIS A 18 3.38 -68.64 -8.54
CA HIS A 18 3.88 -67.34 -8.12
C HIS A 18 3.45 -67.13 -6.67
N TYR A 19 4.26 -67.62 -5.75
CA TYR A 19 4.31 -67.11 -4.39
C TYR A 19 4.59 -65.60 -4.50
N PRO A 20 3.72 -64.70 -4.00
CA PRO A 20 4.14 -63.33 -3.79
C PRO A 20 5.30 -63.38 -2.80
N ASN A 21 6.47 -63.00 -3.29
CA ASN A 21 7.71 -62.89 -2.53
C ASN A 21 7.46 -62.09 -1.26
N PHE A 22 7.35 -62.80 -0.13
CA PHE A 22 7.83 -62.30 1.14
C PHE A 22 9.35 -62.16 1.01
N CYS A 23 9.82 -60.98 0.59
CA CYS A 23 11.23 -60.63 0.63
C CYS A 23 11.42 -59.16 1.01
N SER A 24 12.26 -59.00 2.04
CA SER A 24 12.97 -57.81 2.50
C SER A 24 12.14 -56.58 2.89
N VAL A 25 11.49 -56.68 4.04
CA VAL A 25 11.63 -55.64 5.06
C VAL A 25 13.15 -55.47 5.30
N HIS A 26 13.69 -54.25 5.14
CA HIS A 26 15.12 -53.88 5.17
C HIS A 26 15.93 -54.07 3.87
N THR A 27 15.70 -53.21 2.87
CA THR A 27 16.75 -52.52 2.07
C THR A 27 16.11 -51.66 0.96
N ASN A 28 15.38 -50.61 1.33
CA ASN A 28 15.42 -49.30 0.65
C ASN A 28 14.64 -48.24 1.47
N SER A 29 14.91 -48.19 2.78
CA SER A 29 14.29 -47.20 3.69
C SER A 29 15.09 -45.90 3.77
N MET A 30 16.11 -45.73 2.94
CA MET A 30 16.69 -44.41 2.67
C MET A 30 16.06 -43.89 1.37
N PRO A 31 15.32 -42.76 1.40
CA PRO A 31 14.85 -42.14 0.17
C PRO A 31 16.09 -41.74 -0.62
N ASP A 32 16.22 -42.31 -1.81
CA ASP A 32 17.36 -42.13 -2.72
C ASP A 32 17.72 -40.64 -2.82
N PHE A 33 18.85 -40.25 -2.23
CA PHE A 33 19.27 -38.85 -2.18
C PHE A 33 19.83 -38.39 -3.53
N GLU A 34 20.13 -39.31 -4.44
CA GLU A 34 20.77 -39.01 -5.73
C GLU A 34 19.77 -38.53 -6.79
N ASN A 35 18.46 -38.80 -6.61
CA ASN A 35 17.41 -38.30 -7.49
C ASN A 35 16.63 -37.11 -6.89
N ARG A 36 17.10 -36.56 -5.76
CA ARG A 36 16.56 -35.32 -5.19
C ARG A 36 17.09 -34.14 -5.98
N ARG A 37 16.35 -33.77 -7.03
CA ARG A 37 16.59 -32.50 -7.70
C ARG A 37 16.38 -31.41 -6.66
N LEU A 38 17.45 -30.69 -6.30
CA LEU A 38 17.42 -29.46 -5.48
C LEU A 38 16.24 -28.54 -5.86
N TRP A 39 15.87 -28.58 -7.14
CA TRP A 39 14.69 -27.97 -7.71
C TRP A 39 13.36 -28.35 -7.03
N ASP A 40 13.07 -29.64 -6.87
CA ASP A 40 11.77 -30.12 -6.36
C ASP A 40 11.66 -29.95 -4.84
N ASP A 41 12.79 -30.03 -4.12
CA ASP A 41 12.82 -29.98 -2.66
C ASP A 41 12.94 -28.56 -2.08
N VAL A 42 13.55 -27.62 -2.82
CA VAL A 42 13.80 -26.26 -2.31
C VAL A 42 13.09 -25.20 -3.15
N VAL A 43 13.28 -25.25 -4.47
CA VAL A 43 12.81 -24.17 -5.35
C VAL A 43 11.29 -24.24 -5.54
N HIS A 44 10.75 -25.44 -5.73
CA HIS A 44 9.31 -25.64 -5.89
C HIS A 44 8.48 -25.18 -4.67
N PRO A 45 8.77 -25.63 -3.43
CA PRO A 45 8.03 -25.13 -2.26
C PRO A 45 8.21 -23.62 -2.01
N PHE A 46 9.35 -23.05 -2.42
CA PHE A 46 9.56 -21.61 -2.37
C PHE A 46 8.61 -20.83 -3.30
N PHE A 47 8.40 -21.30 -4.54
CA PHE A 47 7.41 -20.68 -5.42
C PHE A 47 5.97 -20.89 -4.94
N LEU A 48 5.68 -22.05 -4.34
CA LEU A 48 4.36 -22.34 -3.78
C LEU A 48 4.00 -21.39 -2.62
N ILE A 49 4.96 -21.08 -1.73
CA ILE A 49 4.70 -20.14 -0.64
C ILE A 49 4.51 -18.71 -1.18
N ILE A 50 5.25 -18.30 -2.22
CA ILE A 50 5.00 -17.01 -2.90
C ILE A 50 3.58 -16.98 -3.48
N GLY A 51 3.14 -18.06 -4.13
CA GLY A 51 1.78 -18.18 -4.66
C GLY A 51 0.72 -18.03 -3.56
N ALA A 52 0.95 -18.68 -2.40
CA ALA A 52 0.07 -18.53 -1.25
C ALA A 52 0.03 -17.08 -0.73
N TYR A 53 1.17 -16.40 -0.62
CA TYR A 53 1.23 -14.99 -0.23
C TYR A 53 0.50 -14.07 -1.21
N ILE A 54 0.69 -14.27 -2.52
CA ILE A 54 0.02 -13.47 -3.56
C ILE A 54 -1.49 -13.69 -3.49
N SER A 55 -1.96 -14.93 -3.33
CA SER A 55 -3.40 -15.22 -3.25
C SER A 55 -4.05 -14.63 -1.99
N SER A 56 -3.36 -14.71 -0.85
CA SER A 56 -3.90 -14.21 0.44
C SER A 56 -3.77 -12.69 0.60
N PHE A 57 -2.60 -12.12 0.35
CA PHE A 57 -2.28 -10.72 0.62
C PHE A 57 -2.19 -9.85 -0.63
N GLY A 58 -2.33 -10.40 -1.84
CA GLY A 58 -2.32 -9.64 -3.08
C GLY A 58 -3.30 -8.46 -3.11
N PRO A 59 -4.59 -8.65 -2.73
CA PRO A 59 -5.53 -7.54 -2.65
C PRO A 59 -5.11 -6.45 -1.66
N PHE A 60 -4.53 -6.83 -0.52
CA PHE A 60 -4.02 -5.88 0.47
C PHE A 60 -2.83 -5.08 -0.08
N ILE A 61 -1.87 -5.75 -0.74
CA ILE A 61 -0.73 -5.11 -1.38
C ILE A 61 -1.21 -4.13 -2.46
N LEU A 62 -2.21 -4.49 -3.25
CA LEU A 62 -2.78 -3.62 -4.28
C LEU A 62 -3.40 -2.35 -3.65
N VAL A 63 -4.12 -2.48 -2.54
CA VAL A 63 -4.65 -1.33 -1.80
C VAL A 63 -3.53 -0.45 -1.24
N LEU A 64 -2.43 -1.04 -0.75
CA LEU A 64 -1.27 -0.28 -0.30
C LEU A 64 -0.60 0.49 -1.44
N VAL A 65 -0.44 -0.12 -2.63
CA VAL A 65 0.14 0.53 -3.80
C VAL A 65 -0.75 1.69 -4.27
N ILE A 66 -2.06 1.48 -4.34
CA ILE A 66 -3.03 2.53 -4.68
C ILE A 66 -2.97 3.65 -3.63
N GLY A 67 -3.01 3.31 -2.35
CA GLY A 67 -2.94 4.30 -1.27
C GLY A 67 -1.64 5.10 -1.28
N PHE A 68 -0.51 4.44 -1.52
CA PHE A 68 0.78 5.09 -1.67
C PHE A 68 0.79 6.06 -2.86
N TYR A 69 0.26 5.65 -4.02
CA TYR A 69 0.12 6.51 -5.19
C TYR A 69 -0.76 7.73 -4.90
N PHE A 70 -1.88 7.56 -4.21
CA PHE A 70 -2.77 8.67 -3.82
C PHE A 70 -2.07 9.65 -2.86
N VAL A 71 -1.33 9.15 -1.87
CA VAL A 71 -0.57 9.99 -0.94
C VAL A 71 0.52 10.77 -1.69
N LEU A 72 1.25 10.11 -2.59
CA LEU A 72 2.28 10.76 -3.40
C LEU A 72 1.68 11.84 -4.32
N SER A 73 0.57 11.51 -4.99
CA SER A 73 -0.16 12.42 -5.88
C SER A 73 -0.72 13.64 -5.12
N SER A 74 -1.26 13.42 -3.91
CA SER A 74 -1.72 14.50 -3.03
C SER A 74 -0.58 15.40 -2.57
N ALA A 75 0.58 14.83 -2.25
CA ALA A 75 1.74 15.61 -1.84
C ALA A 75 2.28 16.47 -3.01
N THR A 76 2.28 15.93 -4.22
CA THR A 76 2.71 16.66 -5.43
C THR A 76 1.72 17.76 -5.81
N SER A 77 0.40 17.52 -5.72
CA SER A 77 -0.61 18.52 -6.08
C SER A 77 -0.63 19.71 -5.12
N GLU A 78 -0.41 19.48 -3.82
CA GLU A 78 -0.26 20.57 -2.86
C GLU A 78 1.04 21.35 -3.08
N MET A 79 2.13 20.68 -3.50
CA MET A 79 3.39 21.35 -3.81
C MET A 79 3.27 22.23 -5.07
N GLU A 80 2.55 21.76 -6.10
CA GLU A 80 2.25 22.55 -7.30
C GLU A 80 1.30 23.72 -6.99
N ALA A 81 0.24 23.49 -6.22
CA ALA A 81 -0.66 24.56 -5.77
C ALA A 81 0.07 25.59 -4.89
N PHE A 82 1.04 25.14 -4.09
CA PHE A 82 1.90 26.02 -3.31
C PHE A 82 2.83 26.83 -4.21
N GLN A 83 3.51 26.22 -5.18
CA GLN A 83 4.32 26.97 -6.16
C GLN A 83 3.50 27.96 -6.97
N ALA A 84 2.29 27.59 -7.39
CA ALA A 84 1.39 28.48 -8.13
C ALA A 84 0.91 29.66 -7.28
N ASN A 85 0.65 29.45 -5.99
CA ASN A 85 0.30 30.52 -5.06
C ASN A 85 1.52 31.38 -4.67
N VAL A 86 2.72 30.80 -4.58
CA VAL A 86 3.98 31.53 -4.36
C VAL A 86 4.33 32.38 -5.58
N ALA A 87 4.10 31.88 -6.79
CA ALA A 87 4.22 32.65 -8.03
C ALA A 87 3.19 33.80 -8.11
N LYS A 88 2.09 33.71 -7.35
CA LYS A 88 1.08 34.78 -7.18
C LYS A 88 1.40 35.79 -6.07
N ILE A 89 2.54 35.69 -5.38
CA ILE A 89 2.94 36.67 -4.37
C ILE A 89 3.58 37.88 -5.07
N PRO A 90 3.11 39.12 -4.81
CA PRO A 90 3.70 40.34 -5.37
C PRO A 90 5.14 40.52 -4.85
N GLY A 91 6.11 40.55 -5.77
CA GLY A 91 7.54 40.59 -5.46
C GLY A 91 8.36 39.40 -6.00
N THR A 92 7.71 38.44 -6.67
CA THR A 92 8.37 37.39 -7.46
C THR A 92 8.55 37.87 -8.93
N PRO A 93 9.51 37.32 -9.70
CA PRO A 93 9.84 37.79 -11.06
C PRO A 93 8.67 37.76 -12.06
N TYR A 94 7.56 37.10 -11.74
CA TYR A 94 6.35 37.06 -12.56
C TYR A 94 5.50 38.34 -12.45
N TYR A 95 5.48 39.01 -11.28
CA TYR A 95 4.78 40.30 -11.10
C TYR A 95 5.56 41.47 -11.65
N ASP A 96 6.89 41.38 -11.63
CA ASP A 96 7.75 42.46 -12.12
C ASP A 96 7.57 42.66 -13.64
N THR A 97 7.41 41.55 -14.39
CA THR A 97 7.08 41.58 -15.82
C THR A 97 5.68 42.11 -16.11
N GLN A 98 4.67 41.72 -15.33
CA GLN A 98 3.30 42.18 -15.60
C GLN A 98 3.12 43.67 -15.28
N ARG A 99 3.74 44.13 -14.18
CA ARG A 99 3.69 45.55 -13.80
C ARG A 99 4.50 46.43 -14.74
N THR A 100 5.67 45.97 -15.21
CA THR A 100 6.41 46.71 -16.24
C THR A 100 5.66 46.78 -17.55
N VAL A 101 4.91 45.75 -17.94
CA VAL A 101 4.03 45.77 -19.14
C VAL A 101 2.86 46.75 -18.95
N GLU A 102 2.12 46.69 -17.85
CA GLU A 102 1.03 47.64 -17.59
C GLU A 102 1.52 49.09 -17.42
N GLN A 103 2.68 49.29 -16.77
CA GLN A 103 3.27 50.62 -16.62
C GLN A 103 3.82 51.16 -17.94
N SER A 104 4.37 50.31 -18.82
CA SER A 104 4.82 50.76 -20.14
C SER A 104 3.64 51.12 -21.04
N GLU A 105 2.52 50.40 -20.95
CA GLU A 105 1.30 50.73 -21.70
C GLU A 105 0.65 52.04 -21.21
N GLN A 106 0.58 52.27 -19.89
CA GLN A 106 0.08 53.54 -19.34
C GLN A 106 1.00 54.72 -19.64
N VAL A 107 2.31 54.54 -19.56
CA VAL A 107 3.27 55.61 -19.90
C VAL A 107 3.22 55.93 -21.39
N GLN A 108 3.03 54.93 -22.27
CA GLN A 108 2.89 55.15 -23.70
C GLN A 108 1.59 55.88 -24.05
N GLY A 109 0.49 55.59 -23.36
CA GLY A 109 -0.77 56.32 -23.51
C GLY A 109 -0.68 57.78 -23.06
N VAL A 110 -0.02 58.05 -21.92
CA VAL A 110 0.18 59.41 -21.41
C VAL A 110 1.16 60.21 -22.27
N LEU A 111 2.24 59.58 -22.78
CA LEU A 111 3.15 60.25 -23.72
C LEU A 111 2.45 60.58 -25.05
N GLY A 112 1.56 59.71 -25.53
CA GLY A 112 0.74 59.99 -26.71
C GLY A 112 -0.18 61.18 -26.50
N ASP A 113 -0.90 61.21 -25.38
CA ASP A 113 -1.85 62.29 -25.06
C ASP A 113 -1.16 63.63 -24.77
N ILE A 114 0.08 63.62 -24.25
CA ILE A 114 0.91 64.84 -24.10
C ILE A 114 1.47 65.27 -25.46
N SER A 115 1.94 64.34 -26.29
CA SER A 115 2.44 64.66 -27.63
C SER A 115 1.35 65.29 -28.52
N ASP A 116 0.10 64.84 -28.39
CA ASP A 116 -1.04 65.40 -29.12
C ASP A 116 -1.54 66.74 -28.54
N LYS A 117 -1.34 66.99 -27.23
CA LYS A 117 -1.80 68.24 -26.57
C LYS A 117 -0.72 69.33 -26.47
N SER A 118 0.55 69.02 -26.69
CA SER A 118 1.65 69.98 -26.60
C SER A 118 1.69 71.08 -27.69
N PRO A 119 1.14 70.94 -28.91
CA PRO A 119 1.03 72.11 -29.79
C PRO A 119 -0.15 73.02 -29.46
N ALA A 120 -1.12 72.59 -28.62
CA ALA A 120 -2.35 73.34 -28.37
C ALA A 120 -2.39 74.09 -27.01
N ARG A 121 -1.50 73.76 -26.06
CA ARG A 121 -1.60 74.26 -24.67
C ARG A 121 -0.72 75.48 -24.34
N VAL A 122 -0.04 76.07 -25.32
CA VAL A 122 0.72 77.33 -25.12
C VAL A 122 -0.18 78.58 -25.30
N GLU A 123 -1.44 78.45 -25.75
CA GLU A 123 -2.31 79.62 -26.03
C GLU A 123 -3.59 79.74 -25.19
N ALA A 124 -3.96 78.79 -24.33
CA ALA A 124 -5.22 78.86 -23.59
C ALA A 124 -5.01 78.82 -22.07
N THR A 125 -4.47 79.92 -21.52
CA THR A 125 -4.59 80.23 -20.09
C THR A 125 -5.47 81.48 -19.93
N GLU A 126 -6.76 81.35 -20.25
CA GLU A 126 -7.76 82.30 -19.80
C GLU A 126 -9.14 81.65 -19.76
N GLY A 127 -9.72 81.55 -18.56
CA GLY A 127 -11.17 81.55 -18.37
C GLY A 127 -11.84 80.24 -17.92
N VAL A 128 -12.64 80.40 -16.85
CA VAL A 128 -13.97 79.81 -16.59
C VAL A 128 -14.10 78.77 -15.44
N VAL A 129 -14.42 79.32 -14.26
CA VAL A 129 -15.51 79.10 -13.25
C VAL A 129 -16.43 77.84 -13.31
N PRO A 130 -16.98 77.35 -12.16
CA PRO A 130 -17.44 75.97 -11.92
C PRO A 130 -18.97 75.76 -11.72
N GLY A 131 -19.41 74.50 -11.72
CA GLY A 131 -20.72 73.95 -11.27
C GLY A 131 -20.77 72.43 -11.58
N ASP A 132 -21.45 71.51 -10.90
CA ASP A 132 -22.46 71.50 -9.84
C ASP A 132 -22.50 70.05 -9.21
N THR A 133 -22.93 69.98 -7.94
CA THR A 133 -23.49 68.87 -7.12
C THR A 133 -22.79 67.51 -6.85
N SER A 134 -22.50 67.33 -5.55
CA SER A 134 -22.71 66.15 -4.69
C SER A 134 -21.92 64.86 -4.94
N VAL A 135 -20.63 64.88 -4.61
CA VAL A 135 -19.96 64.15 -3.50
C VAL A 135 -18.63 64.89 -3.37
N SER A 136 -18.18 65.29 -2.18
CA SER A 136 -16.89 66.00 -2.12
C SER A 136 -15.81 65.10 -2.75
N PRO A 137 -15.00 65.58 -3.72
CA PRO A 137 -13.95 64.78 -4.33
C PRO A 137 -13.03 64.15 -3.27
N GLY A 138 -12.80 64.90 -2.20
CA GLY A 138 -12.04 64.45 -1.03
C GLY A 138 -12.63 63.26 -0.27
N GLU A 139 -13.95 63.05 -0.23
CA GLU A 139 -14.53 61.88 0.47
C GLU A 139 -14.41 60.58 -0.34
N ARG A 140 -14.49 60.65 -1.67
CA ARG A 140 -14.23 59.47 -2.53
C ARG A 140 -12.76 59.09 -2.51
N GLU A 141 -11.87 60.08 -2.58
CA GLU A 141 -10.43 59.88 -2.48
C GLU A 141 -10.02 59.39 -1.08
N ALA A 142 -10.64 59.89 -0.02
CA ALA A 142 -10.39 59.42 1.35
C ALA A 142 -10.80 57.96 1.52
N ARG A 143 -11.94 57.51 0.99
CA ARG A 143 -12.35 56.10 1.05
C ARG A 143 -11.41 55.19 0.25
N GLN A 144 -11.00 55.60 -0.95
CA GLN A 144 -10.02 54.85 -1.74
C GLN A 144 -8.66 54.81 -1.05
N GLN A 145 -8.22 55.90 -0.42
CA GLN A 145 -6.97 55.90 0.35
C GLN A 145 -7.03 54.99 1.57
N VAL A 146 -8.18 54.91 2.25
CA VAL A 146 -8.40 53.99 3.38
C VAL A 146 -8.38 52.53 2.91
N GLU A 147 -9.03 52.22 1.79
CA GLU A 147 -8.99 50.87 1.20
C GLU A 147 -7.59 50.47 0.72
N LEU A 148 -6.87 51.39 0.08
CA LEU A 148 -5.48 51.21 -0.34
C LEU A 148 -4.54 51.01 0.85
N TRP A 149 -4.77 51.76 1.95
CA TRP A 149 -4.02 51.57 3.18
C TRP A 149 -4.31 50.21 3.83
N ALA A 150 -5.58 49.77 3.84
CA ALA A 150 -5.97 48.47 4.35
C ALA A 150 -5.32 47.33 3.55
N THR A 151 -5.39 47.38 2.22
CA THR A 151 -4.75 46.38 1.34
C THR A 151 -3.22 46.43 1.39
N ALA A 152 -2.61 47.61 1.55
CA ALA A 152 -1.16 47.74 1.72
C ALA A 152 -0.68 47.20 3.07
N GLN A 153 -1.49 47.32 4.12
CA GLN A 153 -1.20 46.76 5.44
C GLN A 153 -1.33 45.24 5.43
N GLU A 154 -2.34 44.71 4.71
CA GLU A 154 -2.52 43.28 4.50
C GLU A 154 -1.39 42.67 3.65
N SER A 155 -0.97 43.36 2.59
CA SER A 155 0.20 42.95 1.77
C SER A 155 1.51 42.97 2.57
N ARG A 156 1.70 43.97 3.44
CA ARG A 156 2.86 44.01 4.35
C ARG A 156 2.82 42.86 5.35
N ARG A 157 1.64 42.49 5.84
CA ARG A 157 1.47 41.36 6.76
C ARG A 157 1.78 40.03 6.08
N GLN A 158 1.31 39.82 4.85
CA GLN A 158 1.62 38.64 4.05
C GLN A 158 3.11 38.55 3.68
N ASN A 159 3.76 39.67 3.36
CA ASN A 159 5.20 39.70 3.07
C ASN A 159 6.05 39.45 4.32
N LEU A 160 5.64 39.94 5.49
CA LEU A 160 6.29 39.63 6.76
C LEU A 160 6.09 38.16 7.16
N GLU A 161 4.96 37.55 6.80
CA GLU A 161 4.71 36.12 6.98
C GLU A 161 5.54 35.23 6.03
N ALA A 162 5.91 35.75 4.85
CA ALA A 162 6.79 35.07 3.89
C ALA A 162 8.28 35.17 4.26
N VAL A 163 8.72 36.29 4.84
CA VAL A 163 10.13 36.56 5.15
C VAL A 163 10.49 36.21 6.61
N GLY A 164 9.57 36.37 7.56
CA GLY A 164 9.84 36.23 8.99
C GLY A 164 9.60 34.83 9.58
N GLY A 165 9.17 33.86 8.76
CA GLY A 165 8.68 32.56 9.25
C GLY A 165 7.26 32.68 9.80
N LYS A 166 6.39 31.74 9.40
CA LYS A 166 4.96 31.74 9.74
C LYS A 166 4.75 31.82 11.27
N LYS A 167 3.84 32.69 11.72
CA LYS A 167 3.34 32.70 13.10
C LYS A 167 2.73 31.32 13.46
N PRO A 168 2.86 30.86 14.71
CA PRO A 168 2.40 29.53 15.13
C PRO A 168 0.90 29.29 14.90
N GLU A 169 0.06 30.32 15.00
CA GLU A 169 -1.38 30.22 14.79
C GLU A 169 -1.77 29.87 13.34
N THR A 170 -1.07 30.41 12.34
CA THR A 170 -1.35 30.14 10.92
C THR A 170 -0.78 28.78 10.47
N GLN A 171 0.23 28.26 11.16
CA GLN A 171 0.70 26.88 10.96
C GLN A 171 -0.27 25.86 11.56
N ALA A 172 -0.82 26.12 12.75
CA ALA A 172 -1.77 25.23 13.40
C ALA A 172 -3.02 25.01 12.53
N ILE A 173 -3.66 26.08 12.05
CA ILE A 173 -4.86 25.99 11.21
C ILE A 173 -4.57 25.28 9.87
N LYS A 174 -3.38 25.50 9.28
CA LYS A 174 -2.97 24.80 8.06
C LYS A 174 -2.66 23.32 8.30
N SER A 175 -2.05 22.99 9.43
CA SER A 175 -1.79 21.61 9.82
C SER A 175 -3.09 20.85 10.10
N GLU A 176 -4.09 21.51 10.71
CA GLU A 176 -5.41 20.92 10.94
C GLU A 176 -6.15 20.66 9.62
N ALA A 177 -6.14 21.61 8.69
CA ALA A 177 -6.76 21.42 7.37
C ALA A 177 -6.07 20.31 6.56
N MET A 178 -4.73 20.25 6.59
CA MET A 178 -3.95 19.20 5.93
C MET A 178 -4.18 17.82 6.59
N VAL A 179 -4.21 17.76 7.92
CA VAL A 179 -4.51 16.53 8.66
C VAL A 179 -5.94 16.07 8.43
N GLN A 180 -6.92 16.98 8.38
CA GLN A 180 -8.31 16.64 8.04
C GLN A 180 -8.43 16.13 6.61
N GLY A 181 -7.78 16.78 5.64
CA GLY A 181 -7.74 16.32 4.25
C GLY A 181 -7.11 14.93 4.13
N PHE A 182 -5.97 14.73 4.79
CA PHE A 182 -5.30 13.44 4.86
C PHE A 182 -6.16 12.37 5.55
N LEU A 183 -6.79 12.68 6.68
CA LEU A 183 -7.66 11.75 7.40
C LEU A 183 -8.89 11.37 6.59
N ASN A 184 -9.48 12.30 5.85
CA ASN A 184 -10.66 12.02 5.02
C ASN A 184 -10.32 11.09 3.83
N LEU A 185 -9.09 11.18 3.32
CA LEU A 185 -8.57 10.28 2.28
C LEU A 185 -8.07 8.94 2.87
N ALA A 186 -7.42 8.99 4.03
CA ALA A 186 -6.81 7.83 4.69
C ALA A 186 -7.86 6.93 5.35
N ALA A 187 -8.93 7.47 5.92
CA ALA A 187 -9.97 6.69 6.59
C ALA A 187 -10.59 5.58 5.70
N PRO A 188 -11.09 5.85 4.49
CA PRO A 188 -11.63 4.80 3.63
C PRO A 188 -10.54 3.80 3.20
N LEU A 189 -9.32 4.26 2.95
CA LEU A 189 -8.20 3.39 2.60
C LEU A 189 -7.83 2.44 3.74
N VAL A 190 -7.81 2.93 4.98
CA VAL A 190 -7.54 2.14 6.18
C VAL A 190 -8.64 1.11 6.40
N ILE A 191 -9.91 1.47 6.20
CA ILE A 191 -11.03 0.51 6.32
C ILE A 191 -10.88 -0.61 5.30
N VAL A 192 -10.71 -0.26 4.02
CA VAL A 192 -10.56 -1.24 2.93
C VAL A 192 -9.29 -2.08 3.13
N GLY A 193 -8.17 -1.45 3.50
CA GLY A 193 -6.92 -2.12 3.81
C GLY A 193 -7.05 -3.10 4.97
N THR A 194 -7.78 -2.73 6.02
CA THR A 194 -8.04 -3.62 7.16
C THR A 194 -8.87 -4.83 6.75
N ILE A 195 -9.90 -4.64 5.92
CA ILE A 195 -10.73 -5.74 5.42
C ILE A 195 -9.87 -6.73 4.61
N PHE A 196 -9.03 -6.24 3.69
CA PHE A 196 -8.16 -7.11 2.91
C PHE A 196 -7.02 -7.73 3.71
N PHE A 197 -6.53 -7.05 4.74
CA PHE A 197 -5.57 -7.61 5.68
C PHE A 197 -6.19 -8.76 6.47
N LEU A 198 -7.40 -8.58 7.00
CA LEU A 198 -8.15 -9.62 7.69
C LEU A 198 -8.48 -10.79 6.76
N TRP A 199 -8.82 -10.51 5.50
CA TRP A 199 -8.96 -11.55 4.48
C TRP A 199 -7.66 -12.35 4.31
N GLY A 200 -6.52 -11.67 4.21
CA GLY A 200 -5.21 -12.32 4.09
C GLY A 200 -4.92 -13.23 5.29
N VAL A 201 -5.09 -12.73 6.51
CA VAL A 201 -4.92 -13.53 7.74
C VAL A 201 -5.88 -14.72 7.77
N PHE A 202 -7.14 -14.51 7.34
CA PHE A 202 -8.15 -15.55 7.30
C PHE A 202 -7.86 -16.62 6.24
N TYR A 203 -7.42 -16.22 5.05
CA TYR A 203 -7.26 -17.10 3.88
C TYR A 203 -5.88 -17.76 3.80
N PHE A 204 -4.86 -17.19 4.47
CA PHE A 204 -3.48 -17.69 4.44
C PHE A 204 -3.33 -19.17 4.80
N PRO A 205 -3.94 -19.70 5.88
CA PRO A 205 -3.84 -21.13 6.18
C PRO A 205 -4.43 -22.02 5.08
N ALA A 206 -5.51 -21.58 4.41
CA ALA A 206 -6.09 -22.31 3.29
C ALA A 206 -5.16 -22.32 2.07
N ALA A 207 -4.57 -21.16 1.74
CA ALA A 207 -3.63 -21.05 0.64
C ALA A 207 -2.39 -21.94 0.87
N CYS A 208 -1.86 -21.97 2.09
CA CYS A 208 -0.79 -22.90 2.47
C CYS A 208 -1.22 -24.37 2.36
N ALA A 209 -2.47 -24.69 2.71
CA ALA A 209 -2.98 -26.06 2.61
C ALA A 209 -3.10 -26.52 1.14
N VAL A 210 -3.61 -25.66 0.26
CA VAL A 210 -3.70 -25.93 -1.18
C VAL A 210 -2.32 -26.11 -1.79
N ALA A 211 -1.38 -25.24 -1.43
CA ALA A 211 0.02 -25.33 -1.86
C ALA A 211 0.65 -26.67 -1.46
N GLY A 212 0.50 -27.06 -0.20
CA GLY A 212 1.04 -28.33 0.30
C GLY A 212 0.39 -29.56 -0.34
N ALA A 213 -0.91 -29.50 -0.63
CA ALA A 213 -1.66 -30.66 -1.11
C ALA A 213 -1.63 -30.85 -2.63
N THR A 214 -1.69 -29.77 -3.41
CA THR A 214 -1.74 -29.85 -4.88
C THR A 214 -0.37 -29.85 -5.54
N ARG A 215 0.67 -29.39 -4.82
CA ARG A 215 2.03 -29.16 -5.37
C ARG A 215 2.03 -28.36 -6.67
N SER A 216 1.03 -27.51 -6.92
CA SER A 216 0.93 -26.73 -8.16
C SER A 216 0.76 -25.24 -7.86
N PHE A 217 1.54 -24.41 -8.56
CA PHE A 217 1.55 -22.96 -8.37
C PHE A 217 0.21 -22.35 -8.78
N THR A 218 -0.32 -22.73 -9.94
CA THR A 218 -1.58 -22.20 -10.48
C THR A 218 -2.77 -22.47 -9.57
N ALA A 219 -2.84 -23.65 -8.94
CA ALA A 219 -3.91 -23.94 -7.97
C ALA A 219 -3.75 -23.13 -6.67
N SER A 220 -2.51 -22.87 -6.25
CA SER A 220 -2.20 -22.07 -5.05
C SER A 220 -2.55 -20.59 -5.22
N VAL A 221 -2.45 -20.06 -6.44
CA VAL A 221 -2.81 -18.67 -6.75
C VAL A 221 -4.32 -18.49 -6.88
N ASN A 222 -5.05 -19.51 -7.36
CA ASN A 222 -6.50 -19.41 -7.59
C ASN A 222 -7.30 -19.39 -6.27
N PRO A 223 -7.94 -18.25 -5.90
CA PRO A 223 -8.64 -18.13 -4.63
C PRO A 223 -9.80 -19.12 -4.50
N LEU A 224 -10.42 -19.52 -5.62
CA LEU A 224 -11.55 -20.45 -5.66
C LEU A 224 -11.16 -21.85 -5.17
N VAL A 225 -9.93 -22.29 -5.44
CA VAL A 225 -9.44 -23.59 -4.98
C VAL A 225 -9.32 -23.59 -3.46
N GLY A 226 -8.73 -22.56 -2.86
CA GLY A 226 -8.65 -22.47 -1.40
C GLY A 226 -10.02 -22.30 -0.73
N LEU A 227 -10.98 -21.60 -1.37
CA LEU A 227 -12.36 -21.57 -0.85
C LEU A 227 -13.04 -22.94 -0.87
N ALA A 228 -12.83 -23.72 -1.93
CA ALA A 228 -13.30 -25.10 -1.98
C ALA A 228 -12.63 -25.96 -0.88
N THR A 229 -11.33 -25.77 -0.65
CA THR A 229 -10.58 -26.41 0.44
C THR A 229 -11.14 -26.04 1.82
N ILE A 230 -11.43 -24.76 2.08
CA ILE A 230 -12.07 -24.32 3.33
C ILE A 230 -13.40 -25.04 3.55
N LYS A 231 -14.24 -25.11 2.50
CA LYS A 231 -15.54 -25.79 2.57
C LYS A 231 -15.40 -27.29 2.82
N ARG A 232 -14.40 -27.95 2.22
CA ARG A 232 -14.11 -29.38 2.40
C ARG A 232 -13.56 -29.72 3.80
N LEU A 233 -12.66 -28.89 4.33
CA LEU A 233 -12.14 -29.06 5.69
C LEU A 233 -13.19 -28.73 6.76
N GLY A 234 -14.08 -27.76 6.49
CA GLY A 234 -15.15 -27.35 7.39
C GLY A 234 -14.63 -27.03 8.80
N GLY A 235 -15.13 -27.74 9.82
CA GLY A 235 -14.72 -27.52 11.22
C GLY A 235 -13.23 -27.78 11.49
N ALA A 236 -12.55 -28.59 10.69
CA ALA A 236 -11.10 -28.77 10.81
C ALA A 236 -10.35 -27.47 10.46
N TYR A 237 -10.86 -26.72 9.47
CA TYR A 237 -10.30 -25.44 9.08
C TYR A 237 -10.35 -24.41 10.21
N ALA A 238 -11.50 -24.31 10.89
CA ALA A 238 -11.67 -23.38 12.02
C ALA A 238 -10.65 -23.64 13.14
N ARG A 239 -10.28 -24.91 13.38
CA ARG A 239 -9.24 -25.27 14.35
C ARG A 239 -7.85 -24.84 13.89
N ILE A 240 -7.52 -25.04 12.61
CA ILE A 240 -6.26 -24.58 12.03
C ILE A 240 -6.16 -23.05 12.14
N LEU A 241 -7.23 -22.35 11.79
CA LEU A 241 -7.33 -20.89 11.86
C LEU A 241 -7.13 -20.38 13.30
N LEU A 242 -7.81 -21.00 14.28
CA LEU A 242 -7.66 -20.62 15.69
C LEU A 242 -6.22 -20.83 16.16
N MET A 243 -5.62 -21.98 15.82
CA MET A 243 -4.23 -22.27 16.17
C MET A 243 -3.26 -21.29 15.49
N SER A 244 -3.49 -20.92 14.23
CA SER A 244 -2.64 -19.95 13.54
C SER A 244 -2.76 -18.55 14.14
N ILE A 245 -3.97 -18.13 14.51
CA ILE A 245 -4.18 -16.86 15.22
C ILE A 245 -3.48 -16.87 16.59
N ALA A 246 -3.56 -17.98 17.33
CA ALA A 246 -2.86 -18.13 18.61
C ALA A 246 -1.33 -18.04 18.45
N LEU A 247 -0.77 -18.65 17.40
CA LEU A 247 0.67 -18.53 17.10
C LEU A 247 1.07 -17.10 16.73
N VAL A 248 0.25 -16.39 15.96
CA VAL A 248 0.49 -14.97 15.65
C VAL A 248 0.39 -14.10 16.90
N ALA A 249 -0.60 -14.34 17.77
CA ALA A 249 -0.70 -13.62 19.03
C ALA A 249 0.52 -13.87 19.92
N ALA A 250 0.99 -15.12 20.00
CA ALA A 250 2.21 -15.46 20.73
C ALA A 250 3.45 -14.79 20.14
N SER A 251 3.58 -14.74 18.80
CA SER A 251 4.71 -14.06 18.15
C SER A 251 4.72 -12.56 18.43
N ILE A 252 3.56 -11.91 18.43
CA ILE A 252 3.41 -10.49 18.79
C ILE A 252 3.81 -10.26 20.24
N VAL A 253 3.28 -11.05 21.19
CA VAL A 253 3.59 -10.91 22.62
C VAL A 253 5.09 -11.06 22.87
N VAL A 254 5.71 -12.08 22.28
CA VAL A 254 7.16 -12.28 22.41
C VAL A 254 7.93 -11.12 21.78
N GLY A 255 7.52 -10.64 20.62
CA GLY A 255 8.14 -9.48 19.97
C GLY A 255 8.08 -8.22 20.84
N LEU A 256 6.94 -7.97 21.48
CA LEU A 256 6.76 -6.85 22.41
C LEU A 256 7.63 -7.00 23.66
N ILE A 257 7.69 -8.19 24.26
CA ILE A 257 8.53 -8.46 25.43
C ILE A 257 10.02 -8.30 25.08
N ALA A 258 10.46 -8.90 23.97
CA ALA A 258 11.85 -8.81 23.53
C ALA A 258 12.22 -7.35 23.21
N GLY A 259 11.34 -6.61 22.55
CA GLY A 259 11.52 -5.19 22.25
C GLY A 259 11.62 -4.34 23.53
N ALA A 260 10.79 -4.60 24.54
CA ALA A 260 10.81 -3.88 25.80
C ALA A 260 12.11 -4.15 26.59
N ILE A 261 12.49 -5.43 26.75
CA ILE A 261 13.68 -5.84 27.53
C ILE A 261 14.96 -5.33 26.88
N LEU A 262 15.04 -5.39 25.55
CA LEU A 262 16.23 -5.02 24.80
C LEU A 262 16.22 -3.58 24.31
N SER A 263 15.22 -2.78 24.68
CA SER A 263 15.16 -1.36 24.34
C SER A 263 16.45 -0.56 24.67
N PRO A 264 17.27 -0.91 25.68
CA PRO A 264 18.56 -0.25 25.90
C PRO A 264 19.61 -0.49 24.80
N PHE A 265 19.42 -1.50 23.94
CA PHE A 265 20.31 -1.84 22.83
C PHE A 265 19.81 -1.28 21.48
N ASP A 266 18.85 -0.36 21.50
CA ASP A 266 18.30 0.25 20.29
C ASP A 266 19.28 1.27 19.71
N LEU A 267 19.89 0.94 18.56
CA LEU A 267 20.86 1.80 17.88
C LEU A 267 20.15 2.69 16.86
N PRO A 268 20.49 3.99 16.77
CA PRO A 268 19.93 4.87 15.76
C PRO A 268 20.27 4.34 14.35
N GLY A 269 19.25 4.13 13.52
CA GLY A 269 19.35 3.63 12.15
C GLY A 269 19.27 2.11 12.01
N PHE A 270 19.82 1.33 12.94
CA PHE A 270 19.79 -0.15 12.86
C PHE A 270 18.64 -0.79 13.63
N GLY A 271 18.11 -0.05 14.62
CA GLY A 271 17.12 -0.58 15.53
C GLY A 271 17.74 -1.52 16.58
N ASN A 272 16.86 -2.20 17.31
CA ASN A 272 17.23 -3.20 18.30
C ASN A 272 17.60 -4.55 17.63
N LEU A 273 18.87 -4.64 17.18
CA LEU A 273 19.41 -5.83 16.53
C LEU A 273 19.25 -7.11 17.37
N PRO A 274 19.55 -7.12 18.69
CA PRO A 274 19.34 -8.31 19.52
C PRO A 274 17.87 -8.76 19.57
N ALA A 275 16.92 -7.83 19.71
CA ALA A 275 15.50 -8.19 19.72
C ALA A 275 15.05 -8.78 18.38
N ARG A 276 15.57 -8.27 17.26
CA ARG A 276 15.29 -8.83 15.93
C ARG A 276 15.86 -10.24 15.78
N ALA A 277 17.07 -10.50 16.28
CA ALA A 277 17.66 -11.83 16.23
C ALA A 277 16.83 -12.85 17.03
N ILE A 278 16.46 -12.52 18.26
CA ILE A 278 15.60 -13.36 19.10
C ILE A 278 14.21 -13.53 18.46
N GLY A 279 13.62 -12.45 17.96
CA GLY A 279 12.36 -12.47 17.25
C GLY A 279 12.39 -13.36 16.01
N ALA A 280 13.50 -13.38 15.26
CA ALA A 280 13.68 -14.24 14.10
C ALA A 280 13.78 -15.72 14.48
N VAL A 281 14.54 -16.07 15.53
CA VAL A 281 14.65 -17.46 16.02
C VAL A 281 13.29 -17.97 16.48
N ILE A 282 12.54 -17.16 17.24
CA ILE A 282 11.22 -17.53 17.74
C ILE A 282 10.21 -17.57 16.59
N GLY A 283 10.27 -16.61 15.68
CA GLY A 283 9.46 -16.60 14.46
C GLY A 283 9.66 -17.87 13.64
N PHE A 284 10.92 -18.28 13.43
CA PHE A 284 11.26 -19.53 12.77
C PHE A 284 10.66 -20.75 13.47
N TYR A 285 10.81 -20.84 14.80
CA TYR A 285 10.20 -21.92 15.59
C TYR A 285 8.68 -21.97 15.39
N LEU A 286 7.99 -20.82 15.49
CA LEU A 286 6.54 -20.74 15.31
C LEU A 286 6.11 -21.09 13.88
N SER A 287 6.91 -20.73 12.86
CA SER A 287 6.67 -21.14 11.47
C SER A 287 6.79 -22.66 11.28
N VAL A 288 7.76 -23.31 11.93
CA VAL A 288 7.89 -24.77 11.92
C VAL A 288 6.67 -25.41 12.60
N VAL A 289 6.26 -24.93 13.78
CA VAL A 289 5.07 -25.42 14.48
C VAL A 289 3.82 -25.27 13.62
N PHE A 290 3.65 -24.11 12.96
CA PHE A 290 2.54 -23.89 12.04
C PHE A 290 2.55 -24.89 10.87
N SER A 291 3.71 -25.14 10.27
CA SER A 291 3.87 -26.13 9.19
C SER A 291 3.48 -27.54 9.65
N CYS A 292 3.90 -27.96 10.85
CA CYS A 292 3.52 -29.25 11.42
C CYS A 292 2.01 -29.37 11.68
N ILE A 293 1.38 -28.33 12.23
CA ILE A 293 -0.08 -28.30 12.46
C ILE A 293 -0.82 -28.43 11.14
N LEU A 294 -0.39 -27.70 10.12
CA LEU A 294 -0.98 -27.73 8.79
C LEU A 294 -0.84 -29.12 8.15
N GLY A 295 0.37 -29.68 8.16
CA GLY A 295 0.66 -31.01 7.61
C GLY A 295 -0.16 -32.11 8.30
N TYR A 296 -0.23 -32.07 9.63
CA TYR A 296 -1.06 -33.01 10.40
C TYR A 296 -2.56 -32.88 10.07
N ALA A 297 -3.05 -31.64 9.92
CA ALA A 297 -4.45 -31.41 9.60
C ALA A 297 -4.83 -31.85 8.19
N ILE A 298 -3.92 -31.68 7.22
CA ILE A 298 -4.08 -32.18 5.84
C ILE A 298 -4.07 -33.70 5.85
N PHE A 299 -3.08 -34.33 6.50
CA PHE A 299 -2.97 -35.80 6.57
C PHE A 299 -4.24 -36.43 7.16
N LYS A 300 -4.78 -35.88 8.25
CA LYS A 300 -6.01 -36.38 8.88
C LYS A 300 -7.27 -36.20 8.04
N ASN A 301 -7.28 -35.29 7.08
CA ASN A 301 -8.42 -35.01 6.22
C ASN A 301 -8.14 -35.32 4.75
N ALA A 302 -7.12 -36.14 4.46
CA ALA A 302 -6.70 -36.48 3.09
C ALA A 302 -7.87 -37.06 2.27
N ASP A 303 -8.67 -37.95 2.87
CA ASP A 303 -9.84 -38.57 2.24
C ASP A 303 -10.92 -37.56 1.82
N LYS A 304 -11.01 -36.42 2.51
CA LYS A 304 -11.99 -35.37 2.19
C LYS A 304 -11.47 -34.39 1.14
N LEU A 305 -10.16 -34.39 0.93
CA LEU A 305 -9.49 -33.38 0.14
C LEU A 305 -9.47 -33.73 -1.34
N GLU A 306 -9.74 -34.99 -1.75
CA GLU A 306 -9.86 -35.51 -3.12
C GLU A 306 -9.51 -34.47 -4.18
N PHE A 307 -8.22 -34.16 -4.26
CA PHE A 307 -7.70 -33.38 -5.37
C PHE A 307 -7.69 -34.37 -6.53
N HIS A 308 -8.70 -34.29 -7.39
CA HIS A 308 -8.70 -35.01 -8.66
C HIS A 308 -7.38 -34.68 -9.36
N SER A 309 -6.48 -35.66 -9.40
CA SER A 309 -5.42 -35.73 -10.40
C SER A 309 -6.05 -36.06 -11.75
#